data_AF-A0A6P1D7I4-F1
#
_entry.id   AF-A0A6P1D7I4-F1
#
_cell.length_a   1.000
_cell.length_b   1.000
_cell.length_c   1.000
_cell.angle_alpha   90.00
_cell.angle_beta   90.00
_cell.angle_gamma   90.00
#
_symmetry.space_group_name_H-M   'P 1'
#
loop_
_entity.id
_entity.type
_entity.pdbx_description
1 polymer ?
#
loop_
_entity_poly.entity_id
_entity_poly.type
_entity_poly.pdbx_seq_one_letter_code
_entity_poly.pdbx_strand_id
1 'polypeptide(L)'
;MTTRSTRALKLARWIPVTAVLAETAVGSYWDLARISYVREAFDHLGYPMYFATVLGTAKAAALAAILTPGHPRTKEWAYAGLVFVYGGAAASHIAVGDGADKWAMPAMFAACALAARAWLPQGDTAAAMQKFAASGRRPQYV
;
A
#
# COMPACT_ATOMS: atom_id res chain seq x y z
N MET A 1 -26.66 -2.98 28.26
CA MET A 1 -26.41 -1.77 27.44
C MET A 1 -24.93 -1.77 27.04
N THR A 2 -24.52 -2.47 25.96
CA THR A 2 -23.11 -2.50 25.46
C THR A 2 -22.99 -3.30 24.14
N THR A 3 -23.36 -2.72 22.99
CA THR A 3 -23.06 -3.30 21.65
C THR A 3 -22.70 -2.25 20.59
N ARG A 4 -22.23 -1.07 20.99
CA ARG A 4 -21.81 -0.01 20.04
C ARG A 4 -20.31 0.01 19.73
N SER A 5 -19.44 -0.57 20.56
CA SER A 5 -17.98 -0.46 20.39
C SER A 5 -17.39 -1.36 19.30
N THR A 6 -18.06 -2.44 18.88
CA THR A 6 -17.52 -3.39 17.87
C THR A 6 -17.58 -2.88 16.43
N ARG A 7 -18.55 -2.04 16.07
CA ARG A 7 -18.65 -1.47 14.71
C ARG A 7 -17.73 -0.25 14.53
N ALA A 8 -17.62 0.60 15.56
CA ALA A 8 -16.73 1.75 15.55
C ALA A 8 -15.25 1.33 15.41
N LEU A 9 -14.81 0.31 16.17
CA LEU A 9 -13.46 -0.26 16.04
C LEU A 9 -13.20 -0.89 14.66
N LYS A 10 -14.22 -1.54 14.06
CA LYS A 10 -14.13 -2.10 12.70
C LYS A 10 -14.10 -1.02 11.61
N LEU A 11 -14.63 0.17 11.86
CA LEU A 11 -14.56 1.30 10.93
C LEU A 11 -13.22 2.03 11.06
N ALA A 12 -12.73 2.20 12.30
CA ALA A 12 -11.45 2.85 12.58
C ALA A 12 -10.26 2.18 11.88
N ARG A 13 -10.30 0.85 11.70
CA ARG A 13 -9.24 0.12 10.95
C ARG A 13 -9.15 0.51 9.47
N TRP A 14 -10.18 1.12 8.89
CA TRP A 14 -10.13 1.52 7.47
C TRP A 14 -9.47 2.87 7.26
N ILE A 15 -9.37 3.71 8.31
CA ILE A 15 -8.77 5.04 8.26
C ILE A 15 -7.36 5.03 7.65
N PRO A 16 -6.39 4.20 8.12
CA PRO A 16 -5.05 4.19 7.54
C PRO A 16 -5.05 3.73 6.08
N VAL A 17 -5.91 2.77 5.72
CA VAL A 17 -6.01 2.28 4.33
C VAL A 17 -6.55 3.37 3.42
N THR A 18 -7.62 4.07 3.83
CA THR A 18 -8.19 5.17 3.05
C THR A 18 -7.23 6.34 2.94
N ALA A 19 -6.46 6.65 3.99
CA ALA A 19 -5.45 7.71 3.95
C ALA A 19 -4.32 7.37 2.96
N VAL A 20 -3.79 6.14 2.98
CA VAL A 20 -2.77 5.69 2.01
C VAL A 20 -3.31 5.76 0.59
N LEU A 21 -4.55 5.30 0.35
CA LEU A 21 -5.14 5.34 -0.99
C LEU A 21 -5.39 6.76 -1.48
N ALA A 22 -5.89 7.64 -0.62
CA ALA A 22 -6.10 9.05 -0.95
C ALA A 22 -4.77 9.73 -1.30
N GLU A 23 -3.75 9.56 -0.45
CA GLU A 23 -2.42 10.10 -0.70
C GLU A 23 -1.79 9.53 -1.97
N THR A 24 -1.94 8.23 -2.22
CA THR A 24 -1.42 7.60 -3.44
C THR A 24 -2.08 8.20 -4.68
N ALA A 25 -3.38 8.47 -4.64
CA ALA A 25 -4.11 9.08 -5.76
C ALA A 25 -3.66 10.52 -6.03
N VAL A 26 -3.54 11.32 -4.97
CA VAL A 26 -3.07 12.71 -5.07
C VAL A 26 -1.62 12.75 -5.55
N GLY A 27 -0.73 11.96 -4.93
CA GLY A 27 0.68 11.87 -5.33
C GLY A 27 0.88 11.34 -6.75
N SER A 28 0.06 10.38 -7.20
CA SER A 28 0.08 9.91 -8.60
C SER A 28 -0.22 11.05 -9.56
N TYR A 29 -1.27 11.83 -9.28
CA TYR A 29 -1.62 12.97 -10.09
C TYR A 29 -0.51 14.03 -10.10
N TRP A 30 0.03 14.40 -8.93
CA TRP A 30 1.11 15.39 -8.84
C TRP A 30 2.36 14.99 -9.61
N ASP A 31 2.76 13.73 -9.52
CA ASP A 31 3.92 13.18 -10.22
C ASP A 31 3.74 13.19 -11.74
N LEU A 32 2.54 12.80 -12.23
CA LEU A 32 2.22 12.80 -13.65
C LEU A 32 2.04 14.21 -14.22
N ALA A 33 1.38 15.09 -13.48
CA ALA A 33 1.20 16.49 -13.83
C ALA A 33 2.50 17.29 -13.70
N ARG A 34 3.50 16.76 -12.98
CA ARG A 34 4.79 17.41 -12.70
C ARG A 34 4.58 18.83 -12.19
N ILE A 35 3.76 18.98 -11.16
CA ILE A 35 3.49 20.28 -10.54
C ILE A 35 4.78 20.90 -9.98
N SER A 36 4.79 22.21 -9.70
CA SER A 36 5.98 22.92 -9.19
C SER A 36 6.58 22.23 -7.96
N TYR A 37 5.75 21.83 -7.00
CA TYR A 37 6.17 21.09 -5.81
C TYR A 37 6.97 19.82 -6.13
N VAL A 38 6.52 19.01 -7.10
CA VAL A 38 7.24 17.79 -7.50
C VAL A 38 8.55 18.13 -8.20
N ARG A 39 8.55 19.16 -9.05
CA ARG A 39 9.78 19.59 -9.74
C ARG A 39 10.84 20.07 -8.76
N GLU A 40 10.46 20.90 -7.81
CA GLU A 40 11.34 21.41 -6.75
C GLU A 40 11.88 20.27 -5.89
N ALA A 41 11.03 19.31 -5.48
CA ALA A 41 11.48 18.15 -4.73
C ALA A 41 12.45 17.27 -5.53
N PHE A 42 12.17 17.03 -6.82
CA PHE A 42 13.04 16.22 -7.67
C PHE A 42 14.37 16.90 -7.96
N ASP A 43 14.37 18.22 -8.19
CA ASP A 43 15.60 19.00 -8.39
C ASP A 43 16.47 18.98 -7.14
N HIS A 44 15.87 19.20 -5.96
CA HIS A 44 16.56 19.09 -4.66
C HIS A 44 17.16 17.71 -4.42
N LEU A 45 16.43 16.64 -4.77
CA LEU A 45 16.89 15.26 -4.63
C LEU A 45 17.86 14.81 -5.74
N GLY A 46 18.10 15.65 -6.76
CA GLY A 46 18.93 15.31 -7.92
C GLY A 46 18.31 14.25 -8.85
N TYR A 47 16.98 14.11 -8.82
CA TYR A 47 16.26 13.13 -9.63
C TYR A 47 15.88 13.69 -11.00
N PRO A 48 16.09 12.92 -12.08
CA PRO A 48 15.67 13.34 -13.41
C PRO A 48 14.14 13.32 -13.51
N MET A 49 13.55 14.33 -14.16
CA MET A 49 12.08 14.51 -14.19
C MET A 49 11.28 13.37 -14.86
N TYR A 50 11.91 12.53 -15.69
CA TYR A 50 11.22 11.35 -16.22
C TYR A 50 10.87 10.35 -15.11
N PHE A 51 11.65 10.34 -14.02
CA PHE A 51 11.42 9.45 -12.88
C PHE A 51 10.10 9.78 -12.17
N ALA A 52 9.67 11.05 -12.19
CA ALA A 52 8.34 11.44 -11.70
C ALA A 52 7.23 10.72 -12.49
N THR A 53 7.36 10.63 -13.82
CA THR A 53 6.38 9.89 -14.64
C THR A 53 6.38 8.39 -14.31
N VAL A 54 7.54 7.81 -14.02
CA VAL A 54 7.64 6.40 -13.58
C VAL A 54 6.93 6.21 -12.23
N LEU A 55 7.21 7.05 -11.24
CA LEU A 55 6.57 6.98 -9.92
C LEU A 55 5.06 7.22 -10.00
N GLY A 56 4.62 8.23 -10.75
CA GLY A 56 3.21 8.55 -10.91
C GLY A 56 2.42 7.43 -11.58
N THR A 57 3.00 6.78 -12.59
CA THR A 57 2.42 5.60 -13.26
C THR A 57 2.39 4.39 -12.32
N ALA A 58 3.46 4.17 -11.55
CA ALA A 58 3.51 3.08 -10.57
C ALA A 58 2.45 3.25 -9.46
N LYS A 59 2.26 4.48 -8.95
CA LYS A 59 1.20 4.79 -7.98
C LYS A 59 -0.20 4.54 -8.57
N ALA A 60 -0.45 4.96 -9.81
CA ALA A 60 -1.71 4.69 -10.51
C ALA A 60 -1.98 3.17 -10.67
N ALA A 61 -0.95 2.41 -11.06
CA ALA A 61 -1.04 0.96 -11.17
C ALA A 61 -1.33 0.28 -9.82
N ALA A 62 -0.71 0.77 -8.74
CA ALA A 62 -0.97 0.29 -7.39
C ALA A 62 -2.43 0.54 -6.96
N LEU A 63 -2.97 1.74 -7.25
CA LEU A 63 -4.39 2.05 -7.00
C LEU A 63 -5.33 1.11 -7.76
N ALA A 64 -5.10 0.93 -9.05
CA ALA A 64 -5.90 0.03 -9.87
C ALA A 64 -5.88 -1.41 -9.32
N ALA A 65 -4.70 -1.89 -8.91
CA ALA A 65 -4.54 -3.21 -8.31
C ALA A 65 -5.28 -3.35 -6.96
N ILE A 66 -5.23 -2.34 -6.09
CA ILE A 66 -5.89 -2.39 -4.78
C ILE A 66 -7.41 -2.33 -4.90
N LEU A 67 -7.92 -1.49 -5.81
CA LEU A 67 -9.35 -1.29 -6.04
C LEU A 67 -9.98 -2.47 -6.78
N THR A 68 -9.22 -3.21 -7.60
CA THR A 68 -9.73 -4.38 -8.32
C THR A 68 -10.04 -5.53 -7.34
N PRO A 69 -11.29 -6.01 -7.26
CA PRO A 69 -11.64 -7.15 -6.41
C PRO A 69 -11.07 -8.47 -6.97
N GLY A 70 -10.94 -9.50 -6.12
CA GLY A 70 -10.62 -10.87 -6.56
C GLY A 70 -9.13 -11.19 -6.84
N HIS A 71 -8.21 -10.22 -6.70
CA HIS A 71 -6.79 -10.41 -7.05
C HIS A 71 -5.85 -10.21 -5.84
N PRO A 72 -5.81 -11.13 -4.85
CA PRO A 72 -5.07 -10.94 -3.60
C PRO A 72 -3.55 -10.78 -3.81
N ARG A 73 -2.94 -11.59 -4.69
CA ARG A 73 -1.51 -11.47 -5.02
C ARG A 73 -1.15 -10.12 -5.62
N THR A 74 -1.96 -9.61 -6.55
CA THR A 74 -1.71 -8.29 -7.16
C THR A 74 -1.78 -7.18 -6.11
N LYS A 75 -2.66 -7.31 -5.11
CA LYS A 75 -2.72 -6.37 -3.98
C LYS A 75 -1.45 -6.42 -3.12
N GLU A 76 -0.94 -7.60 -2.83
CA GLU A 76 0.32 -7.75 -2.09
C GLU A 76 1.48 -7.04 -2.80
N TRP A 77 1.61 -7.25 -4.11
CA TRP A 77 2.61 -6.55 -4.93
C TRP A 77 2.38 -5.04 -4.99
N ALA A 78 1.14 -4.58 -5.06
CA ALA A 78 0.82 -3.16 -5.03
C ALA A 78 1.23 -2.51 -3.70
N TYR A 79 0.90 -3.13 -2.56
CA TYR A 79 1.35 -2.63 -1.26
C TYR A 79 2.88 -2.66 -1.13
N ALA A 80 3.55 -3.72 -1.59
CA ALA A 80 5.01 -3.77 -1.61
C ALA A 80 5.61 -2.63 -2.45
N GLY A 81 5.05 -2.37 -3.63
CA GLY A 81 5.45 -1.24 -4.47
C GLY A 81 5.28 0.11 -3.76
N LEU A 82 4.14 0.34 -3.09
CA LEU A 82 3.92 1.57 -2.32
C LEU A 82 4.92 1.74 -1.19
N VAL A 83 5.32 0.66 -0.52
CA VAL A 83 6.37 0.71 0.50
C VAL A 83 7.70 1.18 -0.11
N PHE A 84 8.07 0.70 -1.29
CA PHE A 84 9.28 1.17 -1.96
C PHE A 84 9.17 2.62 -2.42
N VAL A 85 8.01 3.05 -2.90
CA VAL A 85 7.79 4.45 -3.31
C VAL A 85 7.93 5.40 -2.11
N TYR A 86 7.21 5.13 -1.02
CA TYR A 86 7.21 5.98 0.17
C TYR A 86 8.49 5.86 0.98
N GLY A 87 9.00 4.63 1.15
CA GLY A 87 10.27 4.37 1.83
C GLY A 87 11.46 4.93 1.05
N GLY A 88 11.44 4.83 -0.27
CA GLY A 88 12.45 5.43 -1.14
C GLY A 88 12.46 6.96 -1.04
N ALA A 89 11.29 7.60 -1.02
CA ALA A 89 11.20 9.05 -0.80
C ALA A 89 11.78 9.45 0.57
N ALA A 90 11.42 8.74 1.65
CA ALA A 90 11.99 8.98 2.97
C ALA A 90 13.52 8.81 2.99
N ALA A 91 14.02 7.70 2.43
CA ALA A 91 15.44 7.41 2.37
C ALA A 91 16.22 8.46 1.55
N SER A 92 15.62 8.99 0.48
CA SER A 92 16.23 10.01 -0.38
C SER A 92 16.39 11.33 0.36
N HIS A 93 15.35 11.78 1.05
CA HIS A 93 15.42 12.97 1.90
C HIS A 93 16.47 12.81 3.02
N ILE A 94 16.54 11.65 3.66
CA ILE A 94 17.59 11.36 4.65
C ILE A 94 18.99 11.41 4.02
N ALA A 95 19.15 10.86 2.81
CA ALA A 95 20.44 10.80 2.12
C ALA A 95 20.99 12.18 1.72
N VAL A 96 20.12 13.15 1.40
CA VAL A 96 20.52 14.54 1.11
C VAL A 96 20.63 15.40 2.37
N GLY A 97 20.37 14.85 3.56
CA GLY A 97 20.51 15.53 4.85
C GLY A 97 19.31 16.38 5.27
N ASP A 98 18.11 16.11 4.72
CA ASP A 98 16.91 16.85 5.08
C ASP A 98 16.41 16.56 6.51
N GLY A 99 15.70 17.53 7.07
CA GLY A 99 15.02 17.41 8.35
C GLY A 99 13.82 16.46 8.33
N ALA A 100 13.32 16.16 9.54
CA ALA A 100 12.15 15.29 9.73
C ALA A 100 10.88 15.83 9.07
N ASP A 101 10.79 17.13 8.80
CA ASP A 101 9.72 17.76 8.06
C ASP A 101 9.56 17.21 6.63
N LYS A 102 10.65 16.70 6.02
CA LYS A 102 10.64 16.13 4.68
C LYS A 102 10.46 14.62 4.63
N TRP A 103 11.14 13.88 5.51
CA TRP A 103 11.14 12.40 5.45
C TRP A 103 10.09 11.72 6.34
N ALA A 104 9.58 12.37 7.40
CA ALA A 104 8.70 11.71 8.37
C ALA A 104 7.35 11.32 7.76
N MET A 105 6.76 12.20 6.94
CA MET A 105 5.47 11.93 6.29
C MET A 105 5.56 10.75 5.29
N PRO A 106 6.53 10.71 4.35
CA PRO A 106 6.76 9.53 3.52
C PRO A 106 7.04 8.27 4.34
N ALA A 107 7.85 8.35 5.41
CA ALA A 107 8.12 7.20 6.28
C ALA A 107 6.86 6.66 6.97
N MET A 108 5.98 7.55 7.43
CA MET A 108 4.68 7.19 8.00
C MET A 108 3.80 6.46 6.97
N PHE A 109 3.71 6.96 5.74
CA PHE A 109 2.94 6.27 4.69
C PHE A 109 3.54 4.92 4.31
N ALA A 110 4.86 4.79 4.29
CA ALA A 110 5.53 3.50 4.12
C ALA A 110 5.15 2.52 5.24
N ALA A 111 5.14 2.97 6.49
CA ALA A 111 4.73 2.17 7.64
C ALA A 111 3.24 1.79 7.55
N CYS A 112 2.36 2.70 7.14
CA CYS A 112 0.94 2.42 6.93
C CYS A 112 0.71 1.43 5.79
N ALA A 113 1.43 1.54 4.67
CA ALA A 113 1.37 0.59 3.56
C ALA A 113 1.87 -0.80 3.99
N LEU A 114 2.96 -0.86 4.76
CA LEU A 114 3.46 -2.09 5.38
C LEU A 114 2.41 -2.70 6.33
N ALA A 115 1.75 -1.92 7.17
CA ALA A 115 0.72 -2.40 8.10
C ALA A 115 -0.54 -2.88 7.36
N ALA A 116 -0.98 -2.14 6.34
CA ALA A 116 -2.12 -2.51 5.50
C ALA A 116 -1.91 -3.85 4.79
N ARG A 117 -0.66 -4.16 4.39
CA ARG A 117 -0.29 -5.48 3.86
C ARG A 117 -0.58 -6.62 4.84
N ALA A 118 -0.33 -6.40 6.13
CA ALA A 118 -0.51 -7.42 7.17
C ALA A 118 -2.00 -7.70 7.46
N TRP A 119 -2.90 -6.82 6.99
CA TRP A 119 -4.33 -6.88 7.25
C TRP A 119 -5.13 -7.45 6.08
N LEU A 120 -4.48 -7.73 4.94
CA LEU A 120 -5.08 -8.52 3.88
C LEU A 120 -5.34 -9.94 4.40
N PRO A 121 -6.57 -10.46 4.31
CA PRO A 121 -6.80 -11.88 4.56
C PRO A 121 -5.93 -12.64 3.57
N GLN A 122 -4.92 -13.35 4.07
CA GLN A 122 -4.18 -14.32 3.27
C GLN A 122 -5.23 -15.29 2.77
N GLY A 123 -5.52 -15.24 1.47
CA GLY A 123 -6.69 -15.88 0.90
C GLY A 123 -6.70 -17.36 1.26
N ASP A 124 -7.56 -17.73 2.21
CA ASP A 124 -8.13 -19.04 2.51
C ASP A 124 -7.28 -20.28 2.17
N THR A 125 -5.95 -20.25 2.22
CA THR A 125 -5.12 -21.45 2.04
C THR A 125 -5.41 -22.41 3.18
N ALA A 126 -5.56 -21.89 4.40
CA ALA A 126 -5.99 -22.68 5.56
C ALA A 126 -7.42 -23.23 5.42
N ALA A 127 -8.38 -22.44 4.91
CA ALA A 127 -9.77 -22.88 4.74
C ALA A 127 -9.93 -23.85 3.55
N ALA A 128 -9.16 -23.69 2.48
CA ALA A 128 -9.09 -24.60 1.34
C ALA A 128 -8.39 -25.92 1.73
N MET A 129 -7.31 -25.87 2.51
CA MET A 129 -6.66 -27.05 3.07
C MET A 129 -7.55 -27.78 4.08
N GLN A 130 -8.31 -27.04 4.92
CA GLN A 130 -9.30 -27.65 5.83
C GLN A 130 -10.46 -28.29 5.06
N LYS A 131 -10.98 -27.66 4.00
CA LYS A 131 -12.00 -28.26 3.13
C LYS A 131 -11.47 -29.49 2.40
N PHE A 132 -10.22 -29.47 1.94
CA PHE A 132 -9.57 -30.62 1.31
C PHE A 132 -9.35 -31.78 2.29
N ALA A 133 -8.86 -31.49 3.50
CA ALA A 133 -8.69 -32.48 4.57
C ALA A 133 -10.03 -33.06 5.05
N ALA A 134 -11.08 -32.23 5.14
CA ALA A 134 -12.44 -32.67 5.48
C ALA A 134 -13.12 -33.47 4.35
N SER A 135 -12.68 -33.29 3.10
CA SER A 135 -13.17 -34.06 1.94
C SER A 135 -12.53 -35.44 1.78
N GLY A 136 -11.52 -35.76 2.60
CA GLY A 136 -10.85 -37.06 2.64
C GLY A 136 -11.75 -38.18 3.14
N ARG A 137 -12.74 -38.61 2.33
CA ARG A 137 -13.41 -39.90 2.49
C ARG A 137 -12.34 -40.98 2.44
N ARG A 138 -12.23 -41.76 3.51
CA ARG A 138 -11.39 -42.96 3.55
C ARG A 138 -11.82 -43.88 2.40
N PRO A 139 -10.90 -44.37 1.54
CA PRO A 139 -11.24 -45.40 0.58
C PRO A 139 -11.63 -46.65 1.37
N GLN A 140 -12.90 -47.03 1.28
CA GLN A 140 -13.36 -48.34 1.72
C GLN A 140 -12.89 -49.33 0.66
N TYR A 141 -11.76 -49.97 0.92
CA TYR A 141 -11.40 -51.20 0.23
C TYR A 141 -12.26 -52.31 0.84
N VAL A 142 -13.23 -52.78 0.05
CA VAL A 142 -14.00 -54.01 0.26
C VAL A 142 -13.11 -55.19 -0.13
#